data_AF-L5LW87-F1
#
_entry.id   AF-L5LW87-F1
#
_cell.length_a   1.000
_cell.length_b   1.000
_cell.length_c   1.000
_cell.angle_alpha   90.00
_cell.angle_beta   90.00
_cell.angle_gamma   90.00
#
_symmetry.space_group_name_H-M   'P 1'
#
loop_
_entity.id
_entity.type
_entity.pdbx_description
1 polymer ?
#
loop_
_entity_poly.entity_id
_entity_poly.type
_entity_poly.pdbx_seq_one_letter_code
_entity_poly.pdbx_strand_id
1 'polypeptide(L)'
;MEMEVFLDVRIGDKDVGRIVIGLFGKVVPKTVDNFVALATGETVVHSIELQATDGHDRPLTDCSIVNSGKIDVKTPFVVEVPDW
;
A
#
# COMPACT_ATOMS: atom_id res chain seq x y z
N MET A 1 0.54 -16.97 -10.85
CA MET A 1 1.36 -15.80 -11.24
C MET A 1 1.27 -14.85 -10.08
N GLU A 2 2.40 -14.52 -9.50
CA GLU A 2 2.46 -13.42 -8.57
C GLU A 2 2.68 -12.16 -9.39
N MET A 3 2.08 -11.07 -8.95
CA MET A 3 2.19 -9.76 -9.58
C MET A 3 2.43 -8.76 -8.47
N GLU A 4 3.20 -7.74 -8.74
CA GLU A 4 3.27 -6.58 -7.83
C GLU A 4 2.71 -5.37 -8.55
N VAL A 5 2.11 -4.48 -7.77
CA VAL A 5 1.76 -3.13 -8.21
C VAL A 5 2.39 -2.13 -7.27
N PHE A 6 2.65 -0.92 -7.77
CA PHE A 6 3.13 0.17 -6.94
C PHE A 6 2.26 1.41 -7.07
N LEU A 7 2.25 2.21 -6.01
CA LEU A 7 1.60 3.51 -5.93
C LEU A 7 2.63 4.52 -5.38
N ASP A 8 3.01 5.52 -6.17
CA ASP A 8 3.81 6.64 -5.68
C ASP A 8 2.86 7.69 -5.10
N VAL A 9 3.07 8.04 -3.84
CA VAL A 9 2.18 8.92 -3.07
C VAL A 9 2.85 10.27 -2.83
N ARG A 10 2.05 11.33 -2.99
CA ARG A 10 2.40 12.71 -2.70
C ARG A 10 1.42 13.32 -1.72
N ILE A 11 1.93 14.07 -0.76
CA ILE A 11 1.14 14.89 0.16
C ILE A 11 1.47 16.36 -0.12
N GLY A 12 0.49 17.12 -0.62
CA GLY A 12 0.69 18.48 -1.12
C GLY A 12 1.70 18.48 -2.28
N ASP A 13 2.82 19.17 -2.10
CA ASP A 13 3.91 19.21 -3.07
C ASP A 13 5.07 18.25 -2.76
N LYS A 14 4.95 17.43 -1.70
CA LYS A 14 6.02 16.56 -1.22
C LYS A 14 5.77 15.10 -1.59
N ASP A 15 6.70 14.49 -2.32
CA ASP A 15 6.74 13.04 -2.53
C ASP A 15 7.07 12.35 -1.19
N VAL A 16 6.15 11.49 -0.73
CA VAL A 16 6.25 10.84 0.59
C VAL A 16 6.70 9.40 0.52
N GLY A 17 6.53 8.74 -0.63
CA GLY A 17 7.09 7.41 -0.84
C GLY A 17 6.27 6.57 -1.82
N ARG A 18 6.66 5.30 -1.92
CA ARG A 18 6.03 4.28 -2.77
C ARG A 18 5.44 3.19 -1.89
N ILE A 19 4.17 2.86 -2.12
CA ILE A 19 3.54 1.66 -1.58
C ILE A 19 3.69 0.55 -2.63
N VAL A 20 4.24 -0.61 -2.24
CA VAL A 20 4.34 -1.80 -3.10
C VAL A 20 3.38 -2.86 -2.59
N ILE A 21 2.53 -3.39 -3.47
CA ILE A 21 1.47 -4.33 -3.13
C ILE A 21 1.69 -5.62 -3.91
N GLY A 22 2.03 -6.69 -3.20
CA GLY A 22 2.03 -8.05 -3.75
C GLY A 22 0.62 -8.56 -3.99
N LEU A 23 0.39 -9.20 -5.13
CA LEU A 23 -0.86 -9.83 -5.53
C LEU A 23 -0.61 -11.33 -5.71
N PHE A 24 -1.05 -12.13 -4.73
CA PHE A 24 -0.93 -13.58 -4.74
C PHE A 24 -2.18 -14.21 -5.38
N GLY A 25 -2.05 -14.74 -6.60
CA GLY A 25 -3.17 -15.40 -7.27
C GLY A 25 -3.42 -16.82 -6.76
N LYS A 26 -4.46 -17.04 -5.91
CA LYS A 26 -5.59 -17.98 -6.18
C LYS A 26 -6.66 -18.18 -5.09
N VAL A 27 -6.52 -17.77 -3.82
CA VAL A 27 -7.60 -17.89 -2.80
C VAL A 27 -7.48 -16.72 -1.81
N VAL A 28 -8.62 -16.16 -1.38
CA VAL A 28 -8.75 -14.82 -0.77
C VAL A 28 -8.70 -14.79 0.78
N PRO A 29 -7.76 -15.47 1.47
CA PRO A 29 -7.30 -15.01 2.80
C PRO A 29 -6.00 -14.19 2.71
N LYS A 30 -5.07 -14.56 1.80
CA LYS A 30 -3.77 -13.86 1.67
C LYS A 30 -3.90 -12.39 1.22
N THR A 31 -4.95 -12.08 0.45
CA THR A 31 -5.26 -10.69 0.06
C THR A 31 -5.69 -9.85 1.26
N VAL A 32 -6.41 -10.44 2.22
CA VAL A 32 -6.86 -9.75 3.43
C VAL A 32 -5.65 -9.45 4.32
N ASP A 33 -4.78 -10.44 4.54
CA ASP A 33 -3.55 -10.25 5.32
C ASP A 33 -2.63 -9.20 4.69
N ASN A 34 -2.47 -9.21 3.36
CA ASN A 34 -1.73 -8.16 2.66
C ASN A 34 -2.33 -6.77 2.89
N PHE A 35 -3.66 -6.64 2.82
CA PHE A 35 -4.30 -5.34 3.03
C PHE A 35 -4.17 -4.87 4.48
N VAL A 36 -4.29 -5.77 5.46
CA VAL A 36 -4.08 -5.45 6.88
C VAL A 36 -2.63 -5.04 7.14
N ALA A 37 -1.65 -5.76 6.58
CA ALA A 37 -0.24 -5.41 6.70
C ALA A 37 0.08 -4.04 6.09
N LEU A 38 -0.48 -3.72 4.92
CA LEU A 38 -0.35 -2.40 4.30
C LEU A 38 -0.96 -1.31 5.18
N ALA A 39 -2.19 -1.53 5.67
CA ALA A 39 -2.90 -0.56 6.51
C ALA A 39 -2.22 -0.33 7.86
N THR A 40 -1.45 -1.29 8.38
CA THR A 40 -0.87 -1.22 9.74
C THR A 40 0.65 -1.04 9.77
N GLY A 41 1.36 -1.26 8.66
CA GLY A 41 2.82 -1.36 8.64
C GLY A 41 3.55 -0.41 7.68
N GLU A 42 2.85 0.20 6.72
CA GLU A 42 3.52 1.06 5.73
C GLU A 42 3.73 2.48 6.25
N THR A 43 4.98 2.94 6.20
CA THR A 43 5.37 4.29 6.65
C THR A 43 4.61 5.40 5.90
N VAL A 44 4.27 5.14 4.63
CA VAL A 44 3.47 6.07 3.81
C VAL A 44 2.04 6.18 4.38
N VAL A 45 1.41 5.07 4.76
CA VAL A 45 0.06 5.08 5.36
C VAL A 45 0.08 5.84 6.68
N HIS A 46 1.08 5.59 7.52
CA HIS A 46 1.23 6.35 8.77
C HIS A 46 1.44 7.85 8.54
N SER A 47 2.15 8.23 7.47
CA SER A 47 2.34 9.63 7.10
C SER A 47 1.04 10.31 6.66
N ILE A 48 0.10 9.55 6.07
CA ILE A 48 -1.24 10.02 5.70
C ILE A 48 -2.12 10.15 6.95
N GLU A 49 -2.11 9.15 7.83
CA GLU A 49 -2.91 9.16 9.07
C GLU A 49 -2.54 10.29 10.03
N LEU A 50 -1.26 10.69 10.06
CA LEU A 50 -0.77 11.79 10.90
C LEU A 50 -1.02 13.18 10.30
N GLN A 51 -1.70 13.29 9.16
CA GLN A 51 -2.04 14.59 8.58
C GLN A 51 -3.03 15.34 9.46
N ALA A 52 -2.82 16.65 9.60
CA ALA A 52 -3.76 17.51 10.29
C ALA A 52 -5.09 17.59 9.52
N THR A 53 -6.19 17.51 10.26
CA THR A 53 -7.55 17.68 9.73
C THR A 53 -8.20 18.94 10.30
N ASP A 54 -9.22 19.45 9.61
CA ASP A 54 -10.08 20.52 10.12
C ASP A 54 -11.18 19.98 11.06
N GLY A 55 -12.06 20.87 11.54
CA GLY A 55 -13.17 20.49 12.42
C GLY A 55 -14.24 19.57 11.80
N HIS A 56 -14.11 19.25 10.51
CA HIS A 56 -14.99 18.33 9.77
C HIS A 56 -14.25 17.07 9.32
N ASP A 57 -13.09 16.77 9.92
CA ASP A 57 -12.24 15.62 9.58
C ASP A 57 -11.76 15.64 8.12
N ARG A 58 -11.64 16.83 7.52
CA ARG A 58 -11.10 16.99 6.17
C ARG A 58 -9.59 17.24 6.25
N PRO A 59 -8.78 16.55 5.44
CA PRO A 59 -7.35 16.82 5.37
C PRO A 59 -7.07 18.28 5.05
N LEU A 60 -6.13 18.92 5.75
CA LEU A 60 -5.66 20.26 5.41
C LEU A 60 -4.78 20.28 4.16
N THR A 61 -4.29 19.12 3.74
CA THR A 61 -3.42 18.96 2.57
C THR A 61 -3.81 17.69 1.84
N ASP A 62 -3.98 17.82 0.52
CA ASP A 62 -4.37 16.71 -0.32
C ASP A 62 -3.28 15.63 -0.38
N CYS A 63 -3.71 14.38 -0.30
CA CYS A 63 -2.89 13.21 -0.58
C CYS A 63 -3.31 12.63 -1.94
N SER A 64 -2.36 12.43 -2.85
CA SER A 64 -2.61 11.95 -4.20
C SER A 64 -1.63 10.86 -4.62
N ILE A 65 -2.11 9.94 -5.45
CA ILE A 65 -1.25 8.98 -6.14
C ILE A 65 -0.78 9.66 -7.43
N VAL A 66 0.50 9.93 -7.52
CA VAL A 66 1.10 10.68 -8.65
C VAL A 66 1.62 9.75 -9.75
N ASN A 67 1.81 8.47 -9.44
CA ASN A 67 2.19 7.45 -10.40
C ASN A 67 1.75 6.08 -9.89
N SER A 68 1.40 5.18 -10.80
CA SER A 68 1.11 3.79 -10.47
C SER A 68 1.50 2.87 -11.62
N GLY A 69 1.77 1.61 -11.31
CA GLY A 69 2.15 0.66 -12.33
C GLY A 69 2.24 -0.77 -11.82
N LYS A 70 2.59 -1.66 -12.74
CA LYS A 70 2.84 -3.08 -12.47
C LYS A 70 4.34 -3.32 -12.39
N ILE A 71 4.74 -4.20 -11.51
CA ILE A 71 6.09 -4.71 -11.39
C ILE A 71 6.04 -6.18 -11.78
N ASP A 72 6.79 -6.52 -12.84
CA ASP A 72 6.95 -7.91 -13.26
C ASP A 72 7.86 -8.63 -12.26
N VAL A 73 7.26 -9.46 -11.41
CA VAL A 73 8.02 -10.33 -10.52
C VAL A 73 8.53 -11.54 -11.31
N LYS A 74 9.85 -11.64 -11.43
CA LYS A 74 10.53 -12.71 -12.20
C LYS A 74 10.41 -14.08 -11.56
N THR A 75 10.20 -14.14 -10.24
CA THR A 75 10.07 -15.36 -9.46
C THR A 75 9.03 -15.17 -8.36
N PRO A 76 8.07 -16.10 -8.19
CA PRO A 76 7.11 -16.03 -7.11
C PRO A 76 7.81 -16.16 -5.73
N PHE A 77 7.42 -15.29 -4.80
CA PHE A 77 7.75 -15.34 -3.40
C PHE A 77 6.83 -16.35 -2.69
N VAL A 78 7.36 -17.53 -2.38
CA VAL A 78 6.63 -18.53 -1.59
C VAL A 78 6.58 -18.06 -0.13
N VAL A 79 5.47 -17.42 0.27
CA VAL A 79 5.16 -17.24 1.69
C VAL A 79 4.65 -18.59 2.21
N GLU A 80 5.51 -19.32 2.91
CA GLU A 80 5.09 -20.42 3.78
C GLU A 80 4.34 -19.81 4.97
N VAL A 81 3.02 -19.91 4.93
CA VAL A 81 2.18 -19.59 6.09
C VAL A 81 2.13 -20.88 6.91
N PRO A 82 2.64 -20.90 8.16
CA PRO A 82 2.55 -22.08 9.02
C PRO A 82 1.10 -22.55 9.09
N ASP A 83 0.91 -23.86 9.02
CA ASP A 83 -0.37 -24.53 8.84
C ASP A 83 -1.49 -23.93 9.73
N TRP A 84 -2.62 -23.66 9.07
CA TRP A 84 -3.90 -23.25 9.63
C TRP A 84 -4.69 -24.46 10.11
#